data_AF-A0A1L8ZAN1-F1
#
_entry.id   AF-A0A1L8ZAN1-F1
#
_cell.length_a   1.000
_cell.length_b   1.000
_cell.length_c   1.000
_cell.angle_alpha   90.00
_cell.angle_beta   90.00
_cell.angle_gamma   90.00
#
_symmetry.space_group_name_H-M   'P 1'
#
loop_
_entity.id
_entity.type
_entity.pdbx_description
1 polymer ?
#
loop_
_entity_poly.entity_id
_entity_poly.type
_entity_poly.pdbx_seq_one_letter_code
_entity_poly.pdbx_strand_id
1 'polypeptide(L)'
;KMILLILEANLKYSFTLELSTPGIDRKIKSDREFKIFEGKKIKLMLDNEFEEGFILESKPESFIFKTDSKEINVFYSDVKKAKLV
;
A
#
# COMPACT_ATOMS: atom_id res chain seq x y z
N LYS A 1 19.88 -3.99 15.26
CA LYS A 1 20.62 -4.64 14.13
C LYS A 1 20.72 -3.63 12.99
N MET A 2 21.48 -2.53 13.15
CA MET A 2 21.47 -1.38 12.20
C MET A 2 22.85 -0.69 12.10
N ILE A 3 23.94 -1.37 12.47
CA ILE A 3 25.29 -0.76 12.56
C ILE A 3 26.33 -1.48 11.68
N LEU A 4 25.94 -2.47 10.86
CA LEU A 4 26.92 -3.31 10.16
C LEU A 4 27.36 -2.85 8.75
N LEU A 5 26.87 -1.72 8.21
CA LEU A 5 27.21 -1.34 6.83
C LEU A 5 28.49 -0.50 6.69
N ILE A 6 28.89 0.24 7.72
CA ILE A 6 30.00 1.19 7.62
C ILE A 6 31.36 0.48 7.63
N LEU A 7 31.43 -0.77 8.11
CA LEU A 7 32.71 -1.47 8.28
C LEU A 7 33.28 -2.10 7.00
N GLU A 8 32.47 -2.35 5.96
CA GLU A 8 32.92 -3.11 4.77
C GLU A 8 33.23 -2.25 3.53
N ALA A 9 32.92 -0.96 3.56
CA ALA A 9 32.93 -0.15 2.34
C ALA A 9 34.20 0.72 2.24
N ASN A 10 35.23 0.24 1.53
CA ASN A 10 36.37 1.05 1.08
C ASN A 10 35.93 1.96 -0.10
N LEU A 11 35.01 2.87 0.18
CA LEU A 11 34.36 3.72 -0.82
C LEU A 11 35.30 4.87 -1.20
N LYS A 12 35.77 4.86 -2.45
CA LYS A 12 36.66 5.89 -3.02
C LYS A 12 35.91 7.17 -3.45
N TYR A 13 34.60 7.24 -3.25
CA TYR A 13 33.74 8.32 -3.74
C TYR A 13 32.77 8.78 -2.66
N SER A 14 32.40 10.05 -2.69
CA SER A 14 31.36 10.62 -1.83
C SER A 14 29.99 10.06 -2.21
N PHE A 15 29.25 9.59 -1.21
CA PHE A 15 27.87 9.16 -1.37
C PHE A 15 27.00 9.79 -0.27
N THR A 16 25.72 9.97 -0.60
CA THR A 16 24.69 10.35 0.37
C THR A 16 23.79 9.15 0.58
N LEU A 17 23.70 8.71 1.84
CA LEU A 17 22.80 7.63 2.25
C LEU A 17 21.63 8.25 2.99
N GLU A 18 20.43 8.17 2.40
CA GLU A 18 19.19 8.49 3.10
C GLU A 18 18.57 7.21 3.67
N LEU A 19 18.34 7.22 4.98
CA LEU A 19 17.58 6.19 5.68
C LEU A 19 16.27 6.82 6.14
N SER A 20 15.16 6.45 5.51
CA SER A 20 13.82 6.85 5.95
C SER A 20 13.23 5.82 6.90
N THR A 21 12.46 6.27 7.88
CA THR A 21 11.55 5.39 8.60
C THR A 21 10.51 4.81 7.62
N PRO A 22 9.98 3.60 7.86
CA PRO A 22 8.85 3.11 7.09
C PRO A 22 7.76 4.17 7.11
N GLY A 23 7.37 4.68 5.94
CA GLY A 23 6.34 5.69 5.82
C GLY A 23 5.07 5.18 6.48
N ILE A 24 4.45 5.98 7.34
CA ILE A 24 3.16 5.64 7.96
C ILE A 24 2.17 5.34 6.84
N ASP A 25 1.61 4.13 6.82
CA ASP A 25 0.66 3.63 5.82
C ASP A 25 -0.32 4.73 5.38
N ARG A 26 -0.18 5.18 4.12
CA ARG A 26 -0.99 6.27 3.58
C ARG A 26 -2.44 5.82 3.50
N LYS A 27 -3.33 6.51 4.22
CA LYS A 27 -4.79 6.33 4.09
C LYS A 27 -5.24 6.75 2.69
N ILE A 28 -6.06 5.93 2.05
CA ILE A 28 -6.74 6.23 0.79
C ILE A 28 -8.06 6.91 1.15
N LYS A 29 -8.29 8.14 0.66
CA LYS A 29 -9.43 8.99 1.08
C LYS A 29 -10.45 9.23 -0.02
N SER A 30 -10.13 8.94 -1.27
CA SER A 30 -10.99 9.21 -2.42
C SER A 30 -10.99 8.06 -3.43
N ASP A 31 -12.08 7.93 -4.15
CA ASP A 31 -12.26 7.11 -5.37
C ASP A 31 -11.11 7.32 -6.37
N ARG A 32 -10.71 8.58 -6.59
CA ARG A 32 -9.60 8.91 -7.48
C ARG A 32 -8.27 8.32 -7.00
N GLU A 33 -8.04 8.24 -5.69
CA GLU A 33 -6.85 7.60 -5.15
C GLU A 33 -6.85 6.07 -5.37
N PHE A 34 -8.01 5.40 -5.32
CA PHE A 34 -8.08 3.97 -5.67
C PHE A 34 -7.60 3.72 -7.10
N LYS A 35 -7.97 4.58 -8.05
CA LYS A 35 -7.48 4.51 -9.42
C LYS A 35 -5.97 4.72 -9.53
N ILE A 36 -5.41 5.66 -8.78
CA ILE A 36 -3.95 5.91 -8.75
C ILE A 36 -3.20 4.69 -8.18
N PHE A 37 -3.82 3.95 -7.27
CA PHE A 37 -3.23 2.81 -6.59
C PHE A 37 -3.65 1.46 -7.18
N GLU A 38 -4.16 1.43 -8.41
CA GLU A 38 -4.30 0.19 -9.17
C GLU A 38 -2.97 -0.58 -9.22
N GLY A 39 -3.05 -1.90 -9.04
CA GLY A 39 -1.91 -2.80 -8.90
C GLY A 39 -1.19 -2.74 -7.55
N LYS A 40 -1.58 -1.86 -6.62
CA LYS A 40 -0.96 -1.79 -5.28
C LYS A 40 -1.69 -2.66 -4.26
N LYS A 41 -0.92 -3.14 -3.29
CA LYS A 41 -1.46 -3.83 -2.11
C LYS A 41 -2.03 -2.79 -1.15
N ILE A 42 -3.24 -3.03 -0.67
CA ILE A 42 -3.93 -2.21 0.30
C ILE A 42 -4.44 -3.09 1.45
N LYS A 43 -4.65 -2.44 2.59
CA LYS A 43 -5.41 -2.95 3.72
C LYS A 43 -6.77 -2.26 3.75
N LEU A 44 -7.82 -3.04 3.55
CA LEU A 44 -9.19 -2.60 3.42
C LEU A 44 -10.00 -3.04 4.64
N MET A 45 -10.85 -2.15 5.15
CA MET A 45 -11.80 -2.47 6.21
C MET A 45 -13.21 -2.56 5.64
N LEU A 46 -13.77 -3.77 5.64
CA LEU A 46 -15.14 -4.10 5.29
C LEU A 46 -15.82 -4.68 6.54
N ASP A 47 -17.02 -4.23 6.88
CA ASP A 47 -17.80 -4.79 8.01
C ASP A 47 -17.06 -4.93 9.37
N ASN A 48 -16.10 -4.04 9.63
CA ASN A 48 -15.20 -4.02 10.81
C ASN A 48 -14.07 -5.06 10.81
N GLU A 49 -13.92 -5.86 9.76
CA GLU A 49 -12.77 -6.73 9.57
C GLU A 49 -11.77 -6.10 8.59
N PHE A 50 -10.48 -6.31 8.83
CA PHE A 50 -9.42 -5.87 7.93
C PHE A 50 -8.98 -7.02 7.04
N GLU A 51 -9.08 -6.83 5.73
CA GLU A 51 -8.50 -7.73 4.73
C GLU A 51 -7.37 -7.02 3.97
N GLU A 52 -6.32 -7.75 3.62
CA GLU A 52 -5.24 -7.25 2.76
C GLU A 52 -5.34 -7.88 1.37
N GLY A 53 -5.10 -7.09 0.35
CA GLY A 53 -5.25 -7.52 -1.03
C GLY A 53 -4.82 -6.44 -2.01
N PHE A 54 -5.04 -6.67 -3.29
CA PHE A 54 -4.65 -5.78 -4.38
C PHE A 54 -5.87 -5.09 -4.99
N ILE A 55 -5.70 -3.83 -5.38
CA ILE A 55 -6.64 -3.15 -6.28
C ILE A 55 -6.33 -3.62 -7.70
N LEU A 56 -7.12 -4.49 -8.30
CA LEU A 56 -6.87 -4.93 -9.69
C LEU A 56 -7.33 -3.89 -10.71
N GLU A 57 -8.51 -3.31 -10.49
CA GLU A 57 -9.14 -2.39 -11.42
C GLU A 57 -10.07 -1.45 -10.64
N SER A 58 -9.98 -0.15 -10.88
CA SER A 58 -10.93 0.85 -10.34
C SER A 58 -11.93 1.27 -11.41
N LYS A 59 -13.20 1.22 -11.03
CA LYS A 59 -14.36 1.65 -11.82
C LYS A 59 -14.90 2.96 -11.22
N PRO A 60 -15.87 3.63 -11.88
CA PRO A 60 -16.38 4.91 -11.38
C PRO A 60 -16.97 4.86 -9.96
N GLU A 61 -17.62 3.76 -9.58
CA GLU A 61 -18.31 3.64 -8.27
C GLU A 61 -17.78 2.49 -7.39
N SER A 62 -16.92 1.65 -7.95
CA SER A 62 -16.44 0.43 -7.30
C SER A 62 -15.03 0.07 -7.74
N PHE A 63 -14.40 -0.91 -7.11
CA PHE A 63 -13.11 -1.45 -7.53
C PHE A 63 -13.06 -2.96 -7.30
N ILE A 64 -12.23 -3.63 -8.08
CA ILE A 64 -11.97 -5.07 -7.92
C ILE A 64 -10.86 -5.24 -6.89
N PHE A 65 -11.20 -5.85 -5.76
CA PHE A 65 -10.29 -6.19 -4.69
C PHE A 65 -9.94 -7.68 -4.75
N LYS A 66 -8.67 -7.99 -4.95
CA LYS A 66 -8.15 -9.36 -4.99
C LYS A 66 -7.42 -9.68 -3.70
N THR A 67 -7.91 -10.69 -2.98
CA THR A 67 -7.16 -11.35 -1.92
C THR A 67 -6.58 -12.66 -2.44
N ASP A 68 -5.77 -13.35 -1.64
CA ASP A 68 -5.19 -14.65 -2.01
C ASP A 68 -6.27 -15.71 -2.33
N SER A 69 -7.47 -15.56 -1.77
CA SER A 69 -8.54 -16.56 -1.86
C SER A 69 -9.65 -16.20 -2.85
N LYS A 70 -9.88 -14.91 -3.13
CA LYS A 70 -11.03 -14.45 -3.91
C LYS A 70 -10.80 -13.09 -4.57
N GLU A 71 -11.55 -12.84 -5.63
CA GLU A 71 -11.70 -11.52 -6.25
C GLU A 71 -13.13 -11.04 -6.00
N ILE A 72 -13.27 -9.87 -5.37
CA ILE A 72 -14.57 -9.29 -5.03
C ILE A 72 -14.68 -7.88 -5.60
N ASN A 73 -15.88 -7.51 -6.04
CA ASN A 73 -16.18 -6.12 -6.41
C ASN A 73 -16.66 -5.37 -5.17
N VAL A 74 -16.00 -4.26 -4.82
CA VAL A 74 -16.27 -3.47 -3.62
C VAL A 74 -16.70 -2.06 -4.04
N PHE A 75 -17.87 -1.61 -3.58
CA PHE A 75 -18.29 -0.22 -3.80
C PHE A 75 -17.54 0.73 -2.89
N TYR A 76 -17.22 1.94 -3.37
CA TYR A 76 -16.55 2.94 -2.54
C TYR A 76 -17.36 3.32 -1.30
N SER A 77 -18.70 3.25 -1.39
CA SER A 77 -19.62 3.49 -0.28
C SER A 77 -19.50 2.50 0.88
N ASP A 78 -19.05 1.26 0.60
CA ASP A 78 -18.92 0.21 1.62
C ASP A 78 -17.57 0.27 2.35
N VAL A 79 -16.62 1.04 1.81
CA VAL A 79 -15.27 1.17 2.38
C VAL A 79 -15.31 2.02 3.64
N LYS A 80 -15.11 1.39 4.80
CA LYS A 80 -14.96 2.13 6.06
C LYS A 80 -13.59 2.79 6.20
N LYS A 81 -12.52 2.06 5.85
CA LYS A 81 -11.13 2.53 5.87
C LYS A 81 -10.31 1.77 4.84
N ALA A 82 -9.41 2.47 4.15
CA ALA A 82 -8.42 1.86 3.27
C ALA A 82 -7.05 2.51 3.48
N LYS A 83 -5.98 1.71 3.40
CA LYS A 83 -4.59 2.16 3.53
C LYS A 83 -3.69 1.39 2.57
N LEU A 84 -2.65 2.03 2.06
CA LEU A 84 -1.55 1.33 1.40
C LEU A 84 -0.73 0.52 2.43
N VAL A 85 -0.17 -0.60 1.99
CA VAL A 85 0.76 -1.46 2.75
C VAL A 85 2.15 -1.37 2.14
#